data_AF-A0A7Y8MGW8-F1
#
_entry.id   AF-A0A7Y8MGW8-F1
#
_cell.length_a   1.000
_cell.length_b   1.000
_cell.length_c   1.000
_cell.angle_alpha   90.00
_cell.angle_beta   90.00
_cell.angle_gamma   90.00
#
_symmetry.space_group_name_H-M   'P 1'
#
loop_
_entity.id
_entity.type
_entity.pdbx_description
1 polymer ?
#
loop_
_entity_poly.entity_id
_entity_poly.type
_entity_poly.pdbx_seq_one_letter_code
_entity_poly.pdbx_strand_id
1 'polypeptide(L)'
;MLTLLVAFSLFNLCAGAACVGLGVRLFRREARAAWASRRLLFVAALLCLTFPPAAAAGVFIAWSHYLSGALDAVAIVLAPIGWLVLLGVIFAIIDFAEDGVFDFGRGPRRDAP
;
A
#
# COMPACT_ATOMS: atom_id res chain seq x y z
N MET A 1 16.98 -20.70 -1.83
CA MET A 1 16.40 -19.80 -2.86
C MET A 1 14.91 -20.06 -3.05
N LEU A 2 14.52 -21.24 -3.52
CA LEU A 2 13.10 -21.62 -3.74
C LEU A 2 12.19 -21.31 -2.55
N THR A 3 12.59 -21.69 -1.32
CA THR A 3 11.81 -21.44 -0.09
C THR A 3 11.55 -19.95 0.14
N LEU A 4 12.56 -19.09 -0.09
CA LEU A 4 12.41 -17.65 0.04
C LEU A 4 11.45 -17.11 -1.04
N LEU A 5 11.61 -17.58 -2.27
CA LEU A 5 10.78 -17.17 -3.40
C LEU A 5 9.29 -17.49 -3.15
N VAL A 6 8.99 -18.69 -2.64
CA VAL A 6 7.65 -19.10 -2.26
C VAL A 6 7.12 -18.27 -1.09
N ALA A 7 7.91 -18.11 -0.02
CA ALA A 7 7.51 -17.34 1.15
C ALA A 7 7.19 -15.87 0.78
N PHE A 8 8.04 -15.23 -0.01
CA PHE A 8 7.80 -13.85 -0.46
C PHE A 8 6.67 -13.76 -1.49
N SER A 9 6.44 -14.77 -2.32
CA SER A 9 5.28 -14.81 -3.21
C SER A 9 3.97 -14.83 -2.40
N LEU A 10 3.90 -15.68 -1.38
CA LEU A 10 2.74 -15.76 -0.48
C LEU A 10 2.53 -14.47 0.31
N PHE A 11 3.61 -13.90 0.84
CA PHE A 11 3.55 -12.60 1.51
C PHE A 11 3.00 -11.51 0.60
N ASN A 12 3.53 -11.39 -0.63
CA ASN A 12 3.09 -10.39 -1.60
C ASN A 12 1.64 -10.60 -2.04
N LEU A 13 1.19 -11.85 -2.14
CA LEU A 13 -0.21 -12.17 -2.41
C LEU A 13 -1.13 -11.68 -1.28
N CYS A 14 -0.78 -12.00 -0.02
CA CYS A 14 -1.54 -11.57 1.15
C CYS A 14 -1.55 -10.04 1.30
N ALA A 15 -0.38 -9.40 1.14
CA ALA A 15 -0.25 -7.95 1.19
C ALA A 15 -1.03 -7.28 0.04
N GLY A 16 -1.01 -7.87 -1.16
CA GLY A 16 -1.77 -7.43 -2.32
C GLY A 16 -3.28 -7.47 -2.05
N ALA A 17 -3.77 -8.58 -1.53
CA ALA A 17 -5.17 -8.74 -1.14
C ALA A 17 -5.59 -7.72 -0.07
N ALA A 18 -4.74 -7.50 0.95
CA ALA A 18 -4.98 -6.48 1.98
C ALA A 18 -5.05 -5.07 1.38
N CYS A 19 -4.13 -4.73 0.47
CA CYS A 19 -4.11 -3.44 -0.22
C CYS A 19 -5.36 -3.22 -1.07
N VAL A 20 -5.81 -4.23 -1.82
CA VAL A 20 -7.08 -4.16 -2.57
C VAL A 20 -8.26 -3.97 -1.61
N GLY A 21 -8.32 -4.75 -0.52
CA GLY A 21 -9.37 -4.64 0.49
C GLY A 21 -9.45 -3.24 1.10
N LEU A 22 -8.31 -2.65 1.46
CA LEU A 22 -8.21 -1.28 1.96
C LEU A 22 -8.60 -0.25 0.89
N GLY A 23 -8.10 -0.39 -0.33
CA GLY A 23 -8.44 0.48 -1.46
C GLY A 23 -9.94 0.51 -1.72
N VAL A 24 -10.59 -0.66 -1.76
CA VAL A 24 -12.06 -0.78 -1.91
C VAL A 24 -12.79 -0.15 -0.71
N ARG A 25 -12.27 -0.32 0.52
CA ARG A 25 -12.86 0.28 1.72
C ARG A 25 -12.84 1.81 1.65
N LEU A 26 -11.77 2.41 1.11
CA LEU A 26 -11.66 3.86 0.93
C LEU A 26 -12.71 4.44 -0.04
N PHE A 27 -13.28 3.65 -0.95
CA PHE A 27 -14.37 4.09 -1.82
C PHE A 27 -15.77 4.01 -1.17
N ARG A 28 -15.92 3.40 0.01
CA ARG A 28 -17.21 3.34 0.73
C ARG A 28 -17.60 4.73 1.26
N ARG A 29 -18.90 5.02 1.31
CA ARG A 29 -19.42 6.36 1.69
C ARG A 29 -18.99 6.79 3.10
N GLU A 30 -19.02 5.85 4.05
CA GLU A 30 -18.63 6.08 5.45
C GLU A 30 -17.15 6.47 5.58
N ALA A 31 -16.25 5.65 5.01
CA ALA A 31 -14.83 5.94 4.99
C ALA A 31 -14.56 7.28 4.29
N ARG A 32 -15.23 7.55 3.18
CA ARG A 32 -15.13 8.84 2.48
C ARG A 32 -15.57 10.03 3.32
N ALA A 33 -16.51 9.89 4.24
CA ALA A 33 -16.97 10.99 5.08
C ALA A 33 -15.97 11.31 6.22
N ALA A 34 -15.12 10.35 6.59
CA ALA A 34 -14.06 10.56 7.57
C ALA A 34 -12.95 11.47 7.05
N TRP A 35 -12.69 11.46 5.73
CA TRP A 35 -11.56 12.19 5.15
C TRP A 35 -11.81 13.68 5.01
N ALA A 36 -10.89 14.50 5.49
CA ALA A 36 -10.94 15.96 5.36
C ALA A 36 -10.64 16.41 3.93
N SER A 37 -9.67 15.75 3.26
CA SER A 37 -9.23 16.09 1.91
C SER A 37 -9.56 14.99 0.90
N ARG A 38 -10.40 15.32 -0.09
CA ARG A 38 -10.73 14.43 -1.21
C ARG A 38 -9.51 14.08 -2.07
N ARG A 39 -8.53 14.98 -2.16
CA ARG A 39 -7.30 14.75 -2.92
C ARG A 39 -6.42 13.71 -2.23
N LEU A 40 -6.23 13.82 -0.91
CA LEU A 40 -5.45 12.86 -0.13
C LEU A 40 -6.11 11.47 -0.13
N LEU A 41 -7.44 11.42 -0.03
CA LEU A 41 -8.20 10.18 -0.19
C LEU A 41 -7.93 9.50 -1.54
N PHE A 42 -7.92 10.26 -2.64
CA PHE A 42 -7.64 9.71 -3.96
C PHE A 42 -6.21 9.19 -4.07
N VAL A 43 -5.23 9.94 -3.53
CA VAL A 43 -3.83 9.51 -3.48
C VAL A 43 -3.70 8.21 -2.67
N ALA A 44 -4.30 8.14 -1.47
CA ALA A 44 -4.29 6.94 -0.64
C ALA A 44 -4.91 5.73 -1.36
N ALA A 45 -6.06 5.92 -2.02
CA ALA A 45 -6.71 4.86 -2.80
C ALA A 45 -5.85 4.40 -3.99
N LEU A 46 -5.25 5.33 -4.73
CA LEU A 46 -4.36 5.02 -5.85
C LEU A 46 -3.14 4.23 -5.35
N LEU A 47 -2.53 4.66 -4.25
CA LEU A 47 -1.38 4.00 -3.64
C LEU A 47 -1.71 2.55 -3.23
N CYS A 48 -2.84 2.31 -2.57
CA CYS A 48 -3.32 0.96 -2.27
C CYS A 48 -3.49 0.10 -3.53
N LEU A 49 -3.91 0.68 -4.64
CA LEU A 49 -4.13 -0.06 -5.89
C LEU A 49 -2.84 -0.27 -6.71
N THR A 50 -1.77 0.48 -6.44
CA THR A 50 -0.47 0.29 -7.12
C THR A 50 0.37 -0.83 -6.53
N PHE A 51 0.16 -1.20 -5.26
CA PHE A 51 0.91 -2.30 -4.64
C PHE A 51 0.67 -3.66 -5.33
N PRO A 52 -0.58 -4.12 -5.54
CA PRO A 52 -0.84 -5.42 -6.16
C PRO A 52 -0.16 -5.64 -7.52
N PRO A 53 -0.22 -4.71 -8.51
CA PRO A 53 0.47 -4.91 -9.78
C PRO A 53 1.99 -4.89 -9.63
N ALA A 54 2.54 -4.04 -8.76
CA ALA A 54 3.98 -4.02 -8.49
C ALA A 54 4.46 -5.34 -7.85
N ALA A 55 3.68 -5.87 -6.90
CA ALA A 55 3.95 -7.14 -6.24
C ALA A 55 3.86 -8.32 -7.22
N ALA A 56 2.83 -8.35 -8.07
CA ALA A 56 2.68 -9.38 -9.10
C ALA A 56 3.83 -9.35 -10.12
N ALA A 57 4.22 -8.17 -10.59
CA ALA A 57 5.35 -8.00 -11.51
C ALA A 57 6.66 -8.43 -10.86
N GLY A 58 6.93 -8.00 -9.62
CA GLY A 58 8.15 -8.38 -8.88
C GLY A 58 8.25 -9.89 -8.66
N VAL A 59 7.14 -10.54 -8.28
CA VAL A 59 7.10 -12.01 -8.14
C VAL A 59 7.35 -12.68 -9.48
N PHE A 60 6.67 -12.27 -10.55
CA PHE A 60 6.83 -12.86 -11.88
C PHE A 60 8.27 -12.78 -12.38
N ILE A 61 8.90 -11.60 -12.29
CA ILE A 61 10.30 -11.39 -12.70
C ILE A 61 11.25 -12.20 -11.81
N ALA A 62 11.01 -12.29 -10.51
CA ALA A 62 11.85 -13.09 -9.62
C ALA A 62 11.80 -14.59 -9.97
N TRP A 63 10.63 -15.12 -10.32
CA TRP A 63 10.49 -16.50 -10.79
C TRP A 63 11.17 -16.73 -12.15
N SER A 64 11.09 -15.80 -13.10
CA SER A 64 11.77 -15.96 -14.39
C SER A 64 13.29 -15.98 -14.24
N HIS A 65 13.84 -15.14 -13.36
CA HIS A 65 15.28 -15.11 -13.03
C HIS A 65 15.73 -16.38 -12.29
N TYR A 66 14.91 -16.88 -11.36
CA TYR A 66 15.21 -18.15 -10.68
C TYR A 66 15.28 -19.32 -11.68
N LEU A 67 14.35 -19.37 -12.64
CA LEU A 67 14.31 -20.43 -13.66
C LEU A 67 15.44 -20.31 -14.69
N SER A 68 15.98 -19.12 -14.94
CA SER A 68 17.15 -18.91 -15.79
C SER A 68 18.49 -19.16 -15.08
N GLY A 69 18.47 -19.48 -13.79
CA GLY A 69 19.67 -19.70 -12.98
C GLY A 69 20.37 -18.42 -12.54
N ALA A 70 19.74 -17.26 -12.70
CA ALA A 70 20.30 -15.98 -12.27
C ALA A 70 20.24 -15.83 -10.74
N LEU A 71 21.33 -15.32 -10.15
CA LEU A 71 21.48 -15.20 -8.69
C LEU A 71 20.79 -13.94 -8.10
N ASP A 72 20.34 -13.02 -8.96
CA ASP A 72 19.74 -11.74 -8.59
C ASP A 72 18.24 -11.83 -8.23
N ALA A 73 17.62 -13.01 -8.35
CA ALA A 73 16.21 -13.25 -8.03
C ALA A 73 15.82 -12.79 -6.61
N VAL A 74 16.75 -12.82 -5.65
CA VAL A 74 16.52 -12.31 -4.27
C VAL A 74 16.31 -10.80 -4.27
N ALA A 75 17.13 -10.04 -4.99
CA ALA A 75 17.00 -8.59 -4.99
C ALA A 75 15.65 -8.17 -5.59
N ILE A 76 15.21 -8.90 -6.62
CA ILE A 76 13.94 -8.66 -7.33
C ILE A 76 12.74 -8.99 -6.43
N VAL A 77 12.78 -10.10 -5.69
CA VAL A 77 11.66 -10.49 -4.82
C VAL A 77 11.51 -9.55 -3.60
N LEU A 78 12.56 -8.81 -3.24
CA LEU A 78 12.53 -7.79 -2.19
C LEU A 78 12.00 -6.44 -2.68
N ALA A 79 11.97 -6.16 -3.99
CA ALA A 79 11.50 -4.89 -4.53
C ALA A 79 10.05 -4.52 -4.09
N PRO A 80 9.08 -5.46 -4.08
CA PRO A 80 7.76 -5.20 -3.51
C PRO A 80 7.78 -4.79 -2.03
N ILE A 81 8.71 -5.32 -1.23
CA ILE A 81 8.86 -4.92 0.19
C ILE A 81 9.33 -3.47 0.28
N GLY A 82 10.28 -3.06 -0.56
CA GLY A 82 10.66 -1.65 -0.68
C GLY A 82 9.46 -0.75 -1.02
N TRP A 83 8.56 -1.22 -1.89
CA TRP A 83 7.32 -0.51 -2.21
C TRP A 83 6.37 -0.41 -1.00
N LEU A 84 6.25 -1.46 -0.16
CA LEU A 84 5.48 -1.37 1.10
C LEU A 84 6.05 -0.34 2.07
N VAL A 85 7.37 -0.28 2.21
CA VAL A 85 8.02 0.72 3.06
C VAL A 85 7.70 2.11 2.57
N LEU A 86 7.82 2.36 1.26
CA LEU A 86 7.46 3.64 0.65
C LEU A 86 5.98 3.99 0.89
N LEU A 87 5.08 3.02 0.69
CA LEU A 87 3.65 3.20 0.96
C LEU A 87 3.39 3.57 2.42
N GLY A 88 4.02 2.88 3.38
CA GLY A 88 3.91 3.17 4.79
C GLY A 88 4.37 4.59 5.13
N VAL A 89 5.49 5.04 4.55
CA VAL A 89 5.97 6.42 4.71
C VAL A 89 4.99 7.43 4.14
N ILE A 90 4.47 7.20 2.92
CA ILE A 90 3.50 8.13 2.32
C ILE A 90 2.20 8.16 3.12
N PHE A 91 1.71 7.02 3.59
CA PHE A 91 0.52 6.97 4.45
C PHE A 91 0.75 7.72 5.77
N ALA A 92 1.91 7.58 6.41
CA ALA A 92 2.25 8.36 7.60
C ALA A 92 2.28 9.87 7.33
N ILE A 93 2.75 10.30 6.15
CA ILE A 93 2.72 11.71 5.74
C ILE A 93 1.27 12.19 5.54
N ILE A 94 0.44 11.38 4.89
CA ILE A 94 -0.98 11.69 4.66
C ILE A 94 -1.72 11.82 5.99
N ASP A 95 -1.52 10.86 6.90
CA ASP A 95 -2.07 10.83 8.25
C ASP A 95 -1.66 12.08 9.03
N PHE A 96 -0.36 12.41 9.03
CA PHE A 96 0.16 13.64 9.63
C PHE A 96 -0.44 14.93 9.03
N ALA A 97 -0.68 14.95 7.72
CA ALA A 97 -1.29 16.08 7.02
C ALA A 97 -2.80 16.19 7.24
N GLU A 98 -3.47 15.07 7.51
CA GLU A 98 -4.91 14.99 7.77
C GLU A 98 -5.25 15.28 9.24
N ASP A 99 -4.53 14.66 10.18
CA ASP A 99 -4.72 14.82 11.64
C ASP A 99 -4.10 16.13 12.18
N GLY A 100 -3.23 16.78 11.39
CA GLY A 100 -2.93 18.19 11.51
C GLY A 100 -2.05 18.57 12.70
N VAL A 101 -0.74 18.66 12.46
CA VAL A 101 0.08 19.71 13.11
C VAL A 101 -0.31 21.12 12.63
N PHE A 102 -1.15 21.23 11.59
CA PHE A 102 -1.80 22.48 11.14
C PHE A 102 -3.27 22.62 11.56
N ASP A 103 -3.78 21.76 12.45
CA ASP A 103 -5.13 21.93 13.00
C ASP A 103 -5.14 23.00 14.12
N PHE A 104 -4.84 24.24 13.75
CA PHE A 104 -5.05 25.42 14.61
C PHE A 104 -6.55 25.74 14.69
N GLY A 105 -7.36 24.82 15.22
CA GLY A 105 -8.68 25.17 15.76
C GLY A 105 -9.90 24.72 14.96
N ARG A 106 -9.89 23.59 14.24
CA ARG A 106 -11.15 22.86 14.03
C ARG A 106 -11.54 22.19 15.35
N GLY A 107 -12.12 22.98 16.25
CA GLY A 107 -12.75 22.48 17.47
C GLY A 107 -13.71 21.30 17.17
N PRO A 108 -14.10 20.54 18.20
CA PRO A 108 -14.85 19.30 18.02
C PRO A 108 -16.04 19.50 17.07
N ARG A 109 -16.17 18.63 16.06
CA ARG A 109 -17.32 18.63 15.12
C ARG A 109 -18.61 18.63 15.94
N ARG A 110 -19.32 19.76 15.95
CA ARG A 110 -20.56 19.97 16.72
C ARG A 110 -21.81 19.40 16.05
N ASP A 111 -21.65 18.67 14.96
CA ASP A 111 -22.77 18.23 14.12
C ASP A 111 -22.85 16.70 14.12
N ALA A 112 -23.06 16.13 15.31
CA ALA A 112 -23.62 14.80 15.45
C ALA A 112 -25.11 14.96 15.82
N PRO A 113 -26.06 14.50 15.00
CA PRO A 113 -27.44 14.32 15.46
C PRO A 113 -27.53 13.23 16.53
#